data_AF-A0A316A3S5-F1
#
_entry.id   AF-A0A316A3S5-F1
#
_cell.length_a   1.000
_cell.length_b   1.000
_cell.length_c   1.000
_cell.angle_alpha   90.00
_cell.angle_beta   90.00
_cell.angle_gamma   90.00
#
_symmetry.space_group_name_H-M   'P 1'
#
loop_
_entity.id
_entity.type
_entity.pdbx_description
1 polymer ?
#
loop_
_entity_poly.entity_id
_entity_poly.type
_entity_poly.pdbx_seq_one_letter_code
_entity_poly.pdbx_strand_id
1 'polypeptide(L)'
;MSNSISQACILRPAFQLIIERSQQSITNASLSFRVANSFGNGIIEIQNSTGQLLGQVNVPQTDGWQVYTTIETTVNLPSGSQIIRLFANKGTFNFNWFEVVEGGITAKAKPTISFASLPIKGLGDADFELNATTENQETGLSMSSSDPCGGHPSAVYGAGQ
;
A
#
# COMPACT_ATOMS: atom_id res chain seq x y z
N MET A 1 -10.57 6.96 -4.38
CA MET A 1 -11.20 8.06 -3.64
C MET A 1 -10.21 9.22 -3.68
N SER A 2 -10.49 10.29 -4.44
CA SER A 2 -9.60 11.46 -4.51
C SER A 2 -9.90 12.36 -3.32
N ASN A 3 -8.88 12.62 -2.51
CA ASN A 3 -8.95 13.55 -1.39
C ASN A 3 -8.18 14.81 -1.79
N SER A 4 -8.92 15.88 -2.11
CA SER A 4 -8.35 17.20 -2.41
C SER A 4 -8.38 18.07 -1.15
N ILE A 5 -7.24 18.64 -0.76
CA ILE A 5 -7.13 19.57 0.38
C ILE A 5 -6.68 20.92 -0.17
N SER A 6 -7.57 21.91 -0.11
CA SER A 6 -7.29 23.30 -0.46
C SER A 6 -6.99 24.09 0.81
N GLN A 7 -5.73 24.48 1.03
CA GLN A 7 -5.39 25.53 1.99
C GLN A 7 -4.30 26.44 1.38
N ALA A 8 -4.71 27.67 1.05
CA ALA A 8 -3.80 28.76 0.73
C ALA A 8 -3.17 29.28 2.03
N CYS A 9 -2.13 28.61 2.50
CA CYS A 9 -1.36 29.01 3.68
C CYS A 9 0.13 28.94 3.33
N ILE A 10 0.89 29.97 3.71
CA ILE A 10 2.35 29.93 3.71
C ILE A 10 2.75 28.76 4.61
N LEU A 11 3.24 27.67 4.01
CA LEU A 11 3.59 26.45 4.74
C LEU A 11 4.67 26.78 5.79
N ARG A 12 4.24 26.88 7.04
CA ARG A 12 5.10 26.75 8.21
C ARG A 12 5.63 25.31 8.29
N PRO A 13 6.76 25.04 8.96
CA PRO A 13 7.64 23.92 8.60
C PRO A 13 7.01 22.52 8.60
N ALA A 14 5.87 22.26 9.25
CA ALA A 14 5.24 20.95 9.17
C ALA A 14 3.71 21.04 9.13
N PHE A 15 3.10 20.46 8.09
CA PHE A 15 1.68 20.13 8.05
C PHE A 15 1.52 18.60 8.11
N GLN A 16 0.66 18.11 9.01
CA GLN A 16 0.45 16.70 9.30
C GLN A 16 -0.92 16.26 8.77
N LEU A 17 -0.97 15.27 7.88
CA LEU A 17 -2.21 14.72 7.32
C LEU A 17 -2.38 13.25 7.71
N ILE A 18 -3.55 12.91 8.27
CA ILE A 18 -3.97 11.51 8.49
C ILE A 18 -4.63 11.01 7.20
N ILE A 19 -4.15 9.89 6.65
CA ILE A 19 -4.77 9.20 5.52
C ILE A 19 -5.25 7.84 6.02
N GLU A 20 -6.57 7.64 6.09
CA GLU A 20 -7.18 6.34 6.41
C GLU A 20 -7.27 5.47 5.14
N ARG A 21 -6.58 4.31 5.11
CA ARG A 21 -6.61 3.39 3.94
C ARG A 21 -7.07 1.99 4.34
N SER A 22 -7.85 1.36 3.47
CA SER A 22 -8.46 0.04 3.70
C SER A 22 -7.83 -1.12 2.94
N GLN A 23 -6.73 -0.94 2.19
CA GLN A 23 -6.14 -2.04 1.39
C GLN A 23 -4.62 -2.23 1.55
N GLN A 24 -4.23 -3.51 1.41
CA GLN A 24 -3.17 -4.20 2.13
C GLN A 24 -1.93 -4.55 1.25
N SER A 25 -1.46 -3.64 0.41
CA SER A 25 -0.18 -3.82 -0.31
C SER A 25 0.56 -2.49 -0.48
N ILE A 26 1.90 -2.52 -0.47
CA ILE A 26 2.72 -1.35 -0.78
C ILE A 26 2.30 -0.82 -2.16
N THR A 27 1.66 0.33 -2.17
CA THR A 27 1.08 0.91 -3.39
C THR A 27 1.89 2.14 -3.73
N ASN A 28 2.29 2.28 -4.98
CA ASN A 28 2.82 3.54 -5.48
C ASN A 28 1.69 4.59 -5.45
N ALA A 29 1.89 5.74 -4.82
CA ALA A 29 0.96 6.85 -4.83
C ALA A 29 1.57 8.02 -5.61
N SER A 30 0.83 8.57 -6.56
CA SER A 30 1.18 9.83 -7.22
C SER A 30 0.66 10.98 -6.36
N LEU A 31 1.53 11.92 -6.02
CA LEU A 31 1.22 13.12 -5.27
C LEU A 31 1.40 14.31 -6.20
N SER A 32 0.34 15.08 -6.39
CA SER A 32 0.33 16.33 -7.15
C SER A 32 0.29 17.51 -6.21
N PHE A 33 1.11 18.54 -6.44
CA PHE A 33 1.17 19.75 -5.63
C PHE A 33 1.02 20.98 -6.50
N ARG A 34 0.09 21.86 -6.13
CA ARG A 34 -0.09 23.17 -6.76
C ARG A 34 0.65 24.24 -5.99
N VAL A 35 1.67 24.79 -6.62
CA VAL A 35 2.68 25.66 -5.99
C VAL A 35 3.02 26.86 -6.87
N ALA A 36 3.49 27.94 -6.25
CA ALA A 36 4.07 29.10 -6.93
C ALA A 36 5.35 29.52 -6.20
N ASN A 37 6.42 29.86 -6.93
CA ASN A 37 7.70 30.21 -6.34
C ASN A 37 8.42 31.23 -7.24
N SER A 38 8.78 32.40 -6.69
CA SER A 38 9.47 33.43 -7.46
C SER A 38 10.97 33.19 -7.63
N PHE A 39 11.58 32.30 -6.82
CA PHE A 39 13.03 32.11 -6.75
C PHE A 39 13.50 30.70 -7.16
N GLY A 40 12.59 29.74 -7.31
CA GLY A 40 12.90 28.37 -7.76
C GLY A 40 13.80 27.53 -6.85
N ASN A 41 13.97 27.94 -5.59
CA ASN A 41 14.85 27.29 -4.61
C ASN A 41 14.09 26.40 -3.60
N GLY A 42 12.83 26.04 -3.91
CA GLY A 42 11.95 25.36 -2.96
C GLY A 42 12.10 23.83 -2.99
N ILE A 43 12.01 23.19 -1.83
CA ILE A 43 12.00 21.73 -1.69
C ILE A 43 10.88 21.33 -0.73
N ILE A 44 10.01 20.44 -1.18
CA ILE A 44 9.01 19.77 -0.35
C ILE A 44 9.49 18.33 -0.11
N GLU A 45 9.59 17.96 1.15
CA GLU A 45 9.83 16.59 1.59
C GLU A 45 8.51 15.94 2.00
N ILE A 46 8.36 14.69 1.60
CA ILE A 46 7.28 13.81 2.01
C ILE A 46 7.86 12.89 3.06
N GLN A 47 7.39 13.03 4.29
CA GLN A 47 7.87 12.25 5.45
C GLN A 47 6.74 11.42 6.04
N ASN A 48 7.07 10.33 6.73
CA ASN A 48 6.11 9.61 7.55
C ASN A 48 5.89 10.31 8.91
N SER A 49 5.09 9.70 9.78
CA SER A 49 4.80 10.21 11.13
C SER A 49 6.05 10.39 12.01
N THR A 50 7.10 9.59 11.79
CA THR A 50 8.37 9.63 12.55
C THR A 50 9.38 10.61 11.97
N GLY A 51 9.06 11.26 10.83
CA GLY A 51 9.97 12.18 10.13
C GLY A 51 10.94 11.50 9.16
N GLN A 52 10.78 10.19 8.92
CA GLN A 52 11.56 9.49 7.91
C GLN A 52 11.14 9.96 6.51
N LEU A 53 12.13 10.30 5.68
CA LEU A 53 11.92 10.71 4.29
C LEU A 53 11.39 9.54 3.45
N LEU A 54 10.23 9.75 2.85
CA LEU A 54 9.59 8.84 1.88
C LEU A 54 9.87 9.29 0.43
N GLY A 55 10.04 10.59 0.22
CA GLY A 55 10.35 11.18 -1.08
C GLY A 55 10.50 12.69 -0.98
N GLN A 56 10.95 13.31 -2.06
CA GLN A 56 11.08 14.77 -2.15
C GLN A 56 10.68 15.25 -3.54
N VAL A 57 10.29 16.52 -3.63
CA VAL A 57 9.98 17.19 -4.90
C VAL A 57 10.52 18.62 -4.89
N ASN A 58 11.13 19.02 -6.00
CA ASN A 58 11.63 20.37 -6.20
C ASN A 58 10.49 21.29 -6.64
N VAL A 59 10.44 22.49 -6.06
CA VAL A 59 9.48 23.55 -6.43
C VAL A 59 10.18 24.53 -7.38
N PRO A 60 9.92 24.46 -8.70
CA PRO A 60 10.60 25.28 -9.69
C PRO A 60 10.17 26.75 -9.61
N GLN A 61 10.94 27.63 -10.26
CA GLN A 61 10.53 29.02 -10.43
C GLN A 61 9.30 29.08 -11.35
N THR A 62 8.29 29.85 -10.95
CA THR A 62 7.05 30.08 -11.70
C THR A 62 6.88 31.52 -12.14
N ASP A 63 7.93 32.36 -12.05
CA ASP A 63 7.95 33.76 -12.49
C ASP A 63 7.00 34.70 -11.73
N GLY A 64 6.44 34.25 -10.60
CA GLY A 64 5.71 35.13 -9.68
C GLY A 64 5.01 34.38 -8.55
N TRP A 65 4.70 35.10 -7.47
CA TRP A 65 4.04 34.54 -6.28
C TRP A 65 2.60 34.08 -6.53
N GLN A 66 1.96 34.57 -7.59
CA GLN A 66 0.60 34.20 -7.97
C GLN A 66 0.52 33.40 -9.28
N VAL A 67 1.67 33.02 -9.84
CA VAL A 67 1.73 32.16 -11.02
C VAL A 67 1.94 30.74 -10.55
N TYR A 68 0.90 29.92 -10.64
CA TYR A 68 0.91 28.56 -10.09
C TYR A 68 1.15 27.50 -11.15
N THR A 69 1.97 26.52 -10.81
CA THR A 69 2.16 25.28 -11.58
C THR A 69 1.79 24.06 -10.74
N THR A 70 1.52 22.94 -11.39
CA THR A 70 1.33 21.65 -10.73
C THR A 70 2.58 20.80 -10.96
N ILE A 71 3.17 20.33 -9.87
CA ILE A 71 4.31 19.40 -9.88
C ILE A 71 3.86 18.05 -9.31
N GLU A 72 4.47 16.96 -9.79
CA GLU A 72 4.09 15.61 -9.39
C GLU A 72 5.30 14.84 -8.88
N THR A 73 5.06 13.92 -7.95
CA THR A 73 6.05 12.93 -7.50
C THR A 73 5.35 11.62 -7.15
N THR A 74 6.07 10.52 -7.21
CA THR A 74 5.54 9.21 -6.80
C THR A 74 6.26 8.76 -5.54
N VAL A 75 5.51 8.28 -4.55
CA VAL A 75 6.07 7.72 -3.31
C VAL A 75 5.46 6.35 -3.04
N ASN A 76 6.26 5.44 -2.49
CA ASN A 76 5.79 4.15 -2.05
C ASN A 76 5.21 4.28 -0.65
N LEU A 77 3.93 4.00 -0.51
CA LEU A 77 3.26 4.05 0.78
C LEU A 77 2.90 2.62 1.22
N PRO A 78 3.25 2.21 2.45
CA PRO A 78 2.75 0.96 3.00
C PRO A 78 1.23 0.97 3.08
N SER A 79 0.65 -0.21 3.22
CA SER A 79 -0.78 -0.36 3.39
C SER A 79 -1.28 0.11 4.75
N GLY A 80 -2.58 0.42 4.82
CA GLY A 80 -3.25 0.83 6.06
C GLY A 80 -3.24 2.34 6.31
N SER A 81 -3.84 2.73 7.43
CA SER A 81 -3.91 4.13 7.86
C SER A 81 -2.52 4.63 8.23
N GLN A 82 -2.13 5.76 7.63
CA GLN A 82 -0.81 6.33 7.83
C GLN A 82 -0.88 7.84 7.81
N ILE A 83 0.02 8.44 8.57
CA ILE A 83 0.14 9.88 8.67
C ILE A 83 1.31 10.30 7.81
N ILE A 84 1.05 11.14 6.82
CA ILE A 84 2.05 11.75 5.97
C ILE A 84 2.24 13.20 6.37
N ARG A 85 3.49 13.62 6.42
CA ARG A 85 3.89 15.00 6.66
C ARG A 85 4.46 15.59 5.38
N LEU A 86 3.95 16.76 5.01
CA LEU A 86 4.58 17.61 4.00
C LEU A 86 5.47 18.61 4.74
N PHE A 87 6.78 18.48 4.55
CA PHE A 87 7.80 19.29 5.21
C PHE A 87 8.47 20.21 4.20
N ALA A 88 8.35 21.52 4.40
CA ALA A 88 9.00 22.51 3.55
C ALA A 88 10.46 22.69 4.01
N ASN A 89 11.37 21.83 3.52
CA ASN A 89 12.78 21.84 3.94
C ASN A 89 13.47 23.16 3.55
N LYS A 90 13.23 23.62 2.31
CA LYS A 90 13.95 24.78 1.77
C LYS A 90 13.05 25.67 0.93
N GLY A 91 13.44 26.94 0.89
CA GLY A 91 12.89 27.96 0.02
C GLY A 91 11.61 28.58 0.56
N THR A 92 11.11 29.57 -0.16
CA THR A 92 9.84 30.23 0.14
C THR A 92 8.99 30.12 -1.11
N PHE A 93 7.83 29.49 -0.97
CA PHE A 93 6.89 29.25 -2.06
C PHE A 93 5.47 29.33 -1.52
N ASN A 94 4.54 29.72 -2.38
CA ASN A 94 3.13 29.62 -2.10
C ASN A 94 2.65 28.21 -2.43
N PHE A 95 1.80 27.70 -1.55
CA PHE A 95 1.14 26.41 -1.69
C PHE A 95 -0.36 26.63 -1.76
N ASN A 96 -1.03 25.89 -2.64
CA ASN A 96 -2.47 26.04 -2.84
C ASN A 96 -3.23 24.77 -2.45
N TRP A 97 -2.93 23.68 -3.14
CA TRP A 97 -3.54 22.38 -2.91
C TRP A 97 -2.55 21.26 -3.19
N PHE A 98 -2.86 20.09 -2.68
CA PHE A 98 -2.28 18.84 -3.16
C PHE A 98 -3.36 17.78 -3.32
N GLU A 99 -3.04 16.79 -4.14
CA GLU A 99 -3.87 15.64 -4.41
C GLU A 99 -3.02 14.38 -4.32
N VAL A 100 -3.61 13.32 -3.79
CA VAL A 100 -3.01 11.99 -3.76
C VAL A 100 -3.84 11.08 -4.63
N VAL A 101 -3.24 10.54 -5.69
CA VAL A 101 -3.84 9.56 -6.57
C VAL A 101 -3.12 8.23 -6.35
N GLU A 102 -3.89 7.19 -6.05
CA GLU A 102 -3.35 5.85 -5.90
C GLU A 102 -2.90 5.34 -7.27
N GLY A 103 -1.63 4.98 -7.40
CA GLY A 103 -1.16 4.11 -8.47
C GLY A 103 -1.80 2.74 -8.29
N GLY A 104 -2.03 2.04 -9.41
CA GLY A 104 -2.91 0.87 -9.47
C GLY A 104 -2.84 -0.04 -8.24
N ILE A 105 -4.01 -0.35 -7.67
CA ILE A 105 -4.15 -1.43 -6.71
C ILE A 105 -3.65 -2.72 -7.39
N THR A 106 -2.48 -3.21 -7.00
CA THR A 106 -2.16 -4.61 -7.23
C THR A 106 -3.09 -5.38 -6.31
N ALA A 107 -4.29 -5.71 -6.81
CA ALA A 107 -5.24 -6.51 -6.08
C ALA A 107 -4.52 -7.77 -5.62
N LYS A 108 -4.56 -8.05 -4.32
CA LYS A 108 -4.11 -9.35 -3.82
C LYS A 108 -4.90 -10.41 -4.60
N ALA A 109 -4.20 -11.40 -5.16
CA ALA A 109 -4.86 -12.47 -5.91
C ALA A 109 -6.00 -13.04 -5.05
N LYS A 110 -7.16 -13.30 -5.66
CA LYS A 110 -8.26 -13.94 -4.96
C LYS A 110 -7.72 -15.27 -4.39
N PRO A 111 -7.85 -15.51 -3.08
CA PRO A 111 -7.36 -16.75 -2.49
C PRO A 111 -8.05 -17.93 -3.18
N THR A 112 -7.27 -18.80 -3.80
CA THR A 112 -7.76 -20.03 -4.44
C THR A 112 -7.16 -21.21 -3.71
N ILE A 113 -8.03 -22.09 -3.22
CA ILE A 113 -7.65 -23.37 -2.65
C ILE A 113 -7.92 -24.43 -3.72
N SER A 114 -6.89 -25.17 -4.10
CA SER A 114 -6.97 -26.21 -5.11
C SER A 114 -6.77 -27.58 -4.48
N PHE A 115 -7.64 -28.53 -4.85
CA PHE A 115 -7.55 -29.92 -4.44
C PHE A 115 -7.15 -30.79 -5.63
N ALA A 116 -6.27 -31.76 -5.40
CA ALA A 116 -5.98 -32.77 -6.40
C ALA A 116 -7.21 -33.69 -6.61
N SER A 117 -7.36 -34.22 -7.82
CA SER A 117 -8.40 -35.22 -8.09
C SER A 117 -8.13 -36.48 -7.24
N LEU A 118 -9.12 -36.90 -6.47
CA LEU A 118 -9.03 -38.14 -5.69
C LEU A 118 -9.20 -39.35 -6.62
N PRO A 119 -8.32 -40.36 -6.52
CA PRO A 119 -8.46 -41.59 -7.29
C PRO A 119 -9.64 -42.43 -6.78
N ILE A 120 -10.30 -43.14 -7.70
CA ILE A 120 -11.32 -44.14 -7.36
C ILE A 120 -10.61 -45.33 -6.69
N LYS A 121 -11.08 -45.75 -5.51
CA LYS A 121 -10.51 -46.87 -4.75
C LYS A 121 -11.47 -48.04 -4.62
N GLY A 122 -10.90 -49.24 -4.58
CA GLY A 122 -11.58 -50.51 -4.30
C GLY A 122 -11.40 -50.94 -2.84
N LEU A 123 -12.08 -52.04 -2.49
CA LEU A 123 -12.00 -52.62 -1.15
C LEU A 123 -10.61 -53.26 -0.93
N GLY A 124 -9.85 -52.75 0.04
CA GLY A 124 -8.50 -53.24 0.38
C GLY A 124 -7.35 -52.34 -0.10
N ASP A 125 -7.64 -51.24 -0.80
CA ASP A 125 -6.64 -50.24 -1.15
C ASP A 125 -6.20 -49.43 0.09
N ALA A 126 -4.96 -48.96 0.08
CA ALA A 126 -4.44 -48.06 1.10
C ALA A 126 -5.23 -46.74 1.17
N ASP A 127 -5.18 -46.04 2.31
CA ASP A 127 -5.79 -44.72 2.49
C ASP A 127 -5.24 -43.68 1.49
N PHE A 128 -5.98 -42.58 1.24
CA PHE A 128 -5.49 -41.49 0.39
C PHE A 128 -4.92 -40.35 1.23
N GLU A 129 -3.87 -39.73 0.71
CA GLU A 129 -3.34 -38.48 1.22
C GLU A 129 -4.17 -37.32 0.67
N LEU A 130 -4.71 -36.50 1.57
CA LEU A 130 -5.37 -35.24 1.21
C LEU A 130 -4.30 -34.16 1.05
N ASN A 131 -4.12 -33.67 -0.18
CA ASN A 131 -3.26 -32.52 -0.44
C ASN A 131 -4.07 -31.36 -1.00
N ALA A 132 -3.92 -30.19 -0.37
CA ALA A 132 -4.48 -28.94 -0.82
C ALA A 132 -3.34 -27.93 -0.99
N THR A 133 -3.37 -27.17 -2.07
CA THR A 133 -2.42 -26.08 -2.31
C THR A 133 -3.15 -24.74 -2.24
N THR A 134 -2.43 -23.73 -1.78
CA THR A 134 -2.87 -22.33 -1.77
C THR A 134 -1.80 -21.48 -2.42
N GLU A 135 -2.24 -20.43 -3.10
CA GLU A 135 -1.36 -19.40 -3.66
C GLU A 135 -1.23 -18.19 -2.70
N ASN A 136 -1.79 -18.27 -1.50
CA ASN A 136 -1.74 -17.20 -0.50
C ASN A 136 -0.37 -17.12 0.20
N GLN A 137 0.27 -15.96 0.15
CA GLN A 137 1.59 -15.72 0.78
C GLN A 137 1.55 -15.37 2.28
N GLU A 138 0.40 -15.36 2.95
CA GLU A 138 0.30 -14.76 4.30
C GLU A 138 0.01 -15.71 5.47
N THR A 139 -0.36 -16.97 5.25
CA THR A 139 -0.37 -18.01 6.30
C THR A 139 -0.56 -19.40 5.68
N GLY A 140 0.06 -20.42 6.29
CA GLY A 140 -0.07 -21.83 5.87
C GLY A 140 -1.49 -22.39 6.02
N LEU A 141 -1.82 -23.40 5.23
CA LEU A 141 -3.10 -24.11 5.30
C LEU A 141 -3.14 -25.05 6.50
N SER A 142 -4.18 -24.96 7.33
CA SER A 142 -4.54 -26.00 8.30
C SER A 142 -5.78 -26.74 7.81
N MET A 143 -5.69 -28.08 7.79
CA MET A 143 -6.80 -28.96 7.46
C MET A 143 -7.11 -29.82 8.68
N SER A 144 -8.39 -29.91 9.06
CA SER A 144 -8.87 -30.83 10.09
C SER A 144 -10.11 -31.57 9.58
N SER A 145 -10.24 -32.84 9.95
CA SER A 145 -11.47 -33.61 9.76
C SER A 145 -12.18 -33.76 11.10
N SER A 146 -13.51 -33.66 11.10
CA SER A 146 -14.36 -33.87 12.28
C SER A 146 -14.87 -35.31 12.41
N ASP A 147 -14.49 -36.21 11.51
CA ASP A 147 -15.01 -37.58 11.49
C ASP A 147 -14.36 -38.45 12.59
N PRO A 148 -15.14 -38.94 13.57
CA PRO A 148 -14.63 -39.86 14.58
C PRO A 148 -14.65 -41.28 14.03
N CYS A 149 -13.87 -41.58 12.99
CA CYS A 149 -13.67 -42.96 12.58
C CYS A 149 -12.39 -43.50 13.25
N GLY A 150 -12.58 -44.28 14.32
CA GLY A 150 -11.49 -44.83 15.11
C GLY A 150 -10.57 -45.75 14.30
N GLY A 151 -9.26 -45.53 14.45
CA GLY A 151 -8.25 -46.58 14.20
C GLY A 151 -7.05 -46.22 13.33
N HIS A 152 -7.06 -45.14 12.55
CA HIS A 152 -5.93 -44.79 11.68
C HIS A 152 -5.56 -43.30 11.80
N PRO A 153 -4.29 -42.96 12.11
CA PRO A 153 -3.88 -41.56 12.16
C PRO A 153 -3.71 -41.01 10.75
N SER A 154 -4.74 -40.33 10.23
CA SER A 154 -4.59 -39.47 9.05
C SER A 154 -3.83 -38.19 9.45
N ALA A 155 -2.51 -38.24 9.43
CA ALA A 155 -1.67 -37.07 9.66
C ALA A 155 -1.61 -36.23 8.37
N VAL A 156 -2.49 -35.25 8.25
CA VAL A 156 -2.45 -34.30 7.13
C VAL A 156 -1.32 -33.29 7.38
N TYR A 157 -0.20 -33.46 6.70
CA TYR A 157 0.94 -32.54 6.77
C TYR A 157 0.75 -31.39 5.77
N GLY A 158 0.68 -30.16 6.25
CA GLY A 158 0.62 -28.97 5.40
C GLY A 158 1.98 -28.69 4.76
N ALA A 159 2.04 -28.59 3.44
CA ALA A 159 3.23 -28.12 2.73
C ALA A 159 3.18 -26.60 2.59
N GLY A 160 4.06 -25.90 3.31
CA GLY A 160 4.36 -24.48 3.09
C GLY A 160 5.62 -24.32 2.26
N GLN A 161 5.54 -23.50 1.21
CA GLN A 161 6.65 -22.75 0.62
C GLN A 161 6.14 -21.33 0.39
#